data_AF-A0A5J5FAV4-F1
#
_entry.id   AF-A0A5J5FAV4-F1
#
_cell.length_a   1.000
_cell.length_b   1.000
_cell.length_c   1.000
_cell.angle_alpha   90.00
_cell.angle_beta   90.00
_cell.angle_gamma   90.00
#
_symmetry.space_group_name_H-M   'P 1'
#
loop_
_entity.id
_entity.type
_entity.pdbx_description
1 polymer ?
#
loop_
_entity_poly.entity_id
_entity_poly.type
_entity_poly.pdbx_seq_one_letter_code
_entity_poly.pdbx_strand_id
1 'polypeptide(L)'
;MLPTTRLLQTSVRTYKARRPWPPDFRLLSEKEQFRLERRYRRRAKLKWARPRLQKAVSIAQWSIMSYVVVYGVLWADWGREDHMFMPIRNWVKEKKESFWSVPARPSTAAELGKARDAAAIPASDGRKQ
;
A
#
# COMPACT_ATOMS: atom_id res chain seq x y z
N MET A 1 13.32 -15.19 22.93
CA MET A 1 12.77 -16.41 22.32
C MET A 1 12.27 -17.30 23.44
N LEU A 2 10.96 -17.42 23.61
CA LEU A 2 10.38 -18.21 24.71
C LEU A 2 10.03 -19.62 24.21
N PRO A 3 10.47 -20.69 24.90
CA PRO A 3 10.12 -22.05 24.56
C PRO A 3 8.74 -22.38 25.15
N THR A 4 7.72 -22.44 24.31
CA THR A 4 6.40 -22.95 24.69
C THR A 4 6.13 -24.25 23.95
N THR A 5 6.92 -25.27 24.31
CA THR A 5 6.61 -26.67 24.00
C THR A 5 6.26 -27.39 25.30
N ARG A 6 5.18 -28.17 25.25
CA ARG A 6 4.70 -29.12 26.27
C ARG A 6 3.87 -28.58 27.44
N LEU A 7 2.61 -28.25 27.18
CA LEU A 7 1.51 -28.58 28.10
C LEU A 7 0.32 -28.99 27.24
N LEU A 8 -0.38 -30.06 27.64
CA LEU A 8 -1.50 -30.71 26.95
C LEU A 8 -1.14 -31.85 25.98
N GLN A 9 -0.27 -32.76 26.44
CA GLN A 9 -0.43 -34.18 26.11
C GLN A 9 -1.63 -34.72 26.92
N THR A 10 -2.83 -34.28 26.55
CA THR A 10 -4.09 -34.83 27.08
C THR A 10 -4.50 -35.97 26.15
N SER A 11 -4.52 -37.17 26.72
CA SER A 11 -5.11 -38.38 26.15
C SER A 11 -6.41 -38.07 25.41
N VAL A 12 -6.39 -38.18 24.08
CA VAL A 12 -7.59 -38.08 23.24
C VAL A 12 -8.45 -39.30 23.56
N ARG A 13 -9.35 -39.18 24.54
CA ARG A 13 -10.55 -40.01 24.56
C ARG A 13 -11.31 -39.68 23.28
N THR A 14 -11.12 -40.48 22.24
CA THR A 14 -11.85 -40.36 20.99
C THR A 14 -13.31 -40.69 21.28
N TYR A 15 -14.11 -39.67 21.60
CA TYR A 15 -15.55 -39.81 21.69
C TYR A 15 -16.04 -40.32 20.33
N LYS A 16 -16.39 -41.61 20.26
CA LYS A 16 -17.01 -42.18 19.05
C LYS A 16 -18.32 -41.41 18.84
N ALA A 17 -18.46 -40.82 17.66
CA ALA A 17 -19.71 -40.17 17.29
C ALA A 17 -20.85 -41.20 17.42
N ARG A 18 -21.96 -40.83 18.09
CA ARG A 18 -23.13 -41.71 18.24
C ARG A 18 -23.69 -42.18 16.89
N ARG A 19 -23.44 -41.44 15.82
CA ARG A 19 -23.66 -41.86 14.44
C ARG A 19 -22.33 -41.82 13.68
N PRO A 20 -21.82 -42.95 13.16
CA PRO A 20 -20.63 -42.95 12.35
C PRO A 20 -20.90 -42.17 11.07
N TRP A 21 -19.98 -41.26 10.74
CA TRP A 21 -19.88 -40.63 9.44
C TRP A 21 -18.67 -41.28 8.76
N PRO A 22 -18.69 -41.64 7.46
CA PRO A 22 -19.72 -41.43 6.44
C PRO A 22 -20.89 -42.42 6.55
N PRO A 23 -22.09 -42.06 6.08
CA PRO A 23 -23.19 -43.00 5.92
C PRO A 23 -22.89 -43.92 4.74
N ASP A 24 -23.32 -45.17 4.82
CA ASP A 24 -23.20 -46.10 3.70
C ASP A 24 -24.16 -45.71 2.57
N PHE A 25 -23.66 -45.03 1.55
CA PHE A 25 -24.46 -44.52 0.43
C PHE A 25 -25.20 -45.62 -0.35
N ARG A 26 -24.71 -46.86 -0.30
CA ARG A 26 -25.32 -48.02 -0.98
C ARG A 26 -26.68 -48.42 -0.37
N LEU A 27 -26.92 -48.08 0.90
CA LEU A 27 -28.15 -48.41 1.62
C LEU A 27 -29.20 -47.30 1.53
N LEU A 28 -28.84 -46.13 1.00
CA LEU A 28 -29.68 -44.95 0.96
C LEU A 28 -30.47 -44.86 -0.34
N SER A 29 -31.74 -44.46 -0.26
CA SER A 29 -32.57 -44.19 -1.45
C SER A 29 -31.96 -43.04 -2.28
N GLU A 30 -32.07 -43.10 -3.60
CA GLU A 30 -31.55 -42.08 -4.53
C GLU A 30 -32.03 -40.65 -4.19
N LYS A 31 -33.29 -40.54 -3.73
CA LYS A 31 -33.86 -39.27 -3.26
C LYS A 31 -33.10 -38.70 -2.05
N GLU A 32 -32.64 -39.57 -1.15
CA GLU A 32 -31.88 -39.19 0.04
C GLU A 32 -30.42 -38.87 -0.30
N GLN A 33 -29.82 -39.63 -1.21
CA GLN A 33 -28.49 -39.35 -1.76
C GLN A 33 -28.45 -37.96 -2.39
N PHE A 34 -29.42 -37.63 -3.25
CA PHE A 34 -29.50 -36.32 -3.88
C PHE A 34 -29.64 -35.17 -2.87
N ARG A 35 -30.40 -35.36 -1.79
CA ARG A 35 -30.52 -34.37 -0.70
C ARG A 35 -29.18 -34.16 0.02
N LEU A 36 -28.44 -35.24 0.29
CA LEU A 36 -27.12 -35.18 0.92
C LEU A 36 -26.10 -34.51 0.00
N GLU A 37 -26.09 -34.86 -1.28
CA GLU A 37 -25.22 -34.27 -2.27
C GLU A 37 -25.46 -32.76 -2.39
N ARG A 38 -26.72 -32.34 -2.50
CA ARG A 38 -27.07 -30.91 -2.54
C ARG A 38 -26.59 -30.17 -1.29
N ARG A 39 -26.74 -30.77 -0.10
CA ARG A 39 -26.25 -30.19 1.16
C ARG A 39 -24.72 -30.15 1.21
N TYR A 40 -24.04 -31.17 0.70
CA TYR A 40 -22.58 -31.24 0.61
C TYR A 40 -22.04 -30.16 -0.32
N ARG A 41 -22.55 -30.06 -1.56
CA ARG A 41 -22.12 -29.03 -2.54
C ARG A 41 -22.27 -27.61 -1.98
N ARG A 42 -23.36 -27.33 -1.25
CA ARG A 42 -23.57 -26.03 -0.57
C ARG A 42 -22.53 -25.78 0.52
N ARG A 43 -22.28 -26.76 1.40
CA ARG A 43 -21.29 -26.65 2.47
C ARG A 43 -19.86 -26.55 1.94
N ALA A 44 -19.55 -27.26 0.86
CA ALA A 44 -18.27 -27.16 0.17
C ALA A 44 -18.09 -25.75 -0.40
N LYS A 45 -19.09 -25.21 -1.11
CA LYS A 45 -19.06 -23.83 -1.61
C LYS A 45 -18.83 -22.81 -0.49
N LEU A 46 -19.48 -22.98 0.66
CA LEU A 46 -19.29 -22.12 1.84
C LEU A 46 -17.90 -22.28 2.47
N LYS A 47 -17.38 -23.51 2.61
CA LYS A 47 -16.04 -23.79 3.15
C LYS A 47 -14.93 -23.21 2.27
N TRP A 48 -15.12 -23.28 0.95
CA TRP A 48 -14.17 -22.79 -0.04
C TRP A 48 -14.38 -21.31 -0.40
N ALA A 49 -15.48 -20.70 0.02
CA ALA A 49 -15.65 -19.25 -0.08
C ALA A 49 -14.62 -18.56 0.83
N ARG A 50 -13.58 -17.97 0.24
CA ARG A 50 -12.58 -17.15 0.94
C ARG A 50 -12.80 -15.66 0.61
N PRO A 51 -13.84 -15.01 1.15
CA PRO A 51 -14.20 -13.65 0.77
C PRO A 51 -13.11 -12.63 1.11
N ARG A 52 -12.34 -12.85 2.19
CA ARG A 52 -11.23 -11.95 2.59
C ARG A 52 -10.07 -12.01 1.60
N LEU A 53 -9.74 -13.21 1.11
CA LEU A 53 -8.69 -13.40 0.11
C LEU A 53 -9.10 -12.78 -1.22
N GLN A 54 -10.35 -12.99 -1.64
CA GLN A 54 -10.88 -12.36 -2.85
C GLN A 54 -10.81 -10.83 -2.77
N LYS A 55 -11.23 -10.23 -1.65
CA LYS A 55 -11.09 -8.78 -1.42
C LYS A 55 -9.64 -8.31 -1.48
N ALA A 56 -8.71 -9.05 -0.86
CA ALA A 56 -7.30 -8.71 -0.88
C ALA A 56 -6.71 -8.75 -2.30
N VAL A 57 -7.05 -9.78 -3.09
CA VAL A 57 -6.62 -9.90 -4.49
C VAL A 57 -7.22 -8.79 -5.35
N SER A 58 -8.49 -8.44 -5.16
CA SER A 58 -9.08 -7.30 -5.88
C SER A 58 -8.37 -5.98 -5.55
N ILE A 59 -8.05 -5.72 -4.27
CA ILE A 59 -7.29 -4.52 -3.88
C ILE A 59 -5.90 -4.55 -4.51
N ALA A 60 -5.21 -5.69 -4.48
CA ALA A 60 -3.91 -5.85 -5.12
C ALA A 60 -3.98 -5.61 -6.63
N GLN A 61 -5.01 -6.12 -7.30
CA GLN A 61 -5.22 -5.91 -8.74
C GLN A 61 -5.39 -4.43 -9.08
N TRP A 62 -6.26 -3.72 -8.36
CA TRP A 62 -6.44 -2.27 -8.54
C TRP A 62 -5.18 -1.48 -8.19
N SER A 63 -4.46 -1.88 -7.13
CA SER A 63 -3.20 -1.27 -6.75
C SER A 63 -2.13 -1.42 -7.82
N ILE A 64 -2.03 -2.60 -8.46
CA ILE A 64 -1.08 -2.84 -9.55
C ILE A 64 -1.46 -2.03 -10.78
N MET A 65 -2.74 -1.98 -11.15
CA MET A 65 -3.20 -1.15 -12.27
C MET A 65 -2.84 0.33 -12.06
N SER A 66 -3.19 0.88 -10.90
CA SER A 66 -2.84 2.26 -10.56
C SER A 66 -1.33 2.49 -10.52
N TYR A 67 -0.57 1.54 -9.99
CA TYR A 67 0.90 1.62 -9.97
C TYR A 67 1.50 1.69 -11.37
N VAL A 68 1.04 0.85 -12.31
CA VAL A 68 1.51 0.85 -13.69
C VAL A 68 1.20 2.19 -14.38
N VAL A 69 0.01 2.75 -14.17
CA VAL A 69 -0.37 4.07 -14.72
C VAL A 69 0.54 5.17 -14.18
N VAL A 70 0.73 5.23 -12.85
CA VAL A 70 1.59 6.23 -12.22
C VAL A 70 3.04 6.10 -12.68
N TYR A 71 3.56 4.87 -12.75
CA TYR A 71 4.89 4.58 -13.26
C TYR A 71 5.03 5.02 -14.73
N GLY A 72 4.07 4.68 -15.58
CA GLY A 72 4.04 5.06 -16.99
C GLY A 72 4.09 6.57 -17.21
N VAL A 73 3.34 7.33 -16.41
CA VAL A 73 3.28 8.79 -16.53
C VAL A 73 4.53 9.45 -15.95
N LEU A 74 5.00 9.05 -14.76
CA LEU A 74 6.04 9.79 -14.03
C LEU A 74 7.46 9.29 -14.22
N TRP A 75 7.65 7.99 -14.45
CA TRP A 75 8.98 7.35 -14.44
C TRP A 75 9.36 6.64 -15.74
N ALA A 76 8.40 6.10 -16.50
CA ALA A 76 8.71 5.42 -17.75
C ALA A 76 9.24 6.41 -18.78
N ASP A 77 10.47 6.23 -19.25
CA ASP A 77 11.07 7.10 -20.25
C ASP A 77 10.75 6.56 -21.65
N TRP A 78 9.97 7.30 -22.44
CA TRP A 78 9.41 6.84 -23.72
C TRP A 78 10.32 7.17 -24.93
N GLY A 79 11.58 7.52 -24.71
CA GLY A 79 12.54 7.84 -25.78
C GLY A 79 13.27 9.17 -25.56
N ARG A 80 14.07 9.58 -26.56
CA ARG A 80 15.02 10.72 -26.45
C ARG A 80 14.41 12.12 -26.66
N GLU A 81 13.12 12.22 -26.96
CA GLU A 81 12.44 13.49 -27.24
C GLU A 81 11.46 13.89 -26.12
N ASP A 82 11.02 15.15 -26.10
CA ASP A 82 10.08 15.68 -25.10
C ASP A 82 8.72 14.97 -25.18
N HIS A 83 8.37 14.21 -24.14
CA HIS A 83 7.13 13.43 -24.09
C HIS A 83 5.93 14.27 -23.63
N MET A 84 4.72 13.90 -24.05
CA MET A 84 3.45 14.55 -23.65
C MET A 84 3.22 14.62 -22.13
N PHE A 85 3.94 13.79 -21.36
CA PHE A 85 3.83 13.71 -19.90
C PHE A 85 4.82 14.63 -19.15
N MET A 86 5.71 15.33 -19.85
CA MET A 86 6.67 16.27 -19.24
C MET A 86 6.02 17.39 -18.43
N PRO A 87 4.93 18.06 -18.88
CA PRO A 87 4.25 19.07 -18.07
C PRO A 87 3.75 18.53 -16.74
N ILE A 88 3.21 17.30 -16.73
CA ILE A 88 2.70 16.65 -15.52
C ILE A 88 3.86 16.29 -14.59
N ARG A 89 4.98 15.76 -15.13
CA ARG A 89 6.18 15.44 -14.34
C ARG A 89 6.77 16.68 -13.68
N ASN A 90 6.88 17.77 -14.43
CA ASN A 90 7.45 19.02 -13.92
C ASN A 90 6.56 19.63 -12.85
N TRP A 91 5.24 19.62 -13.04
CA TRP A 91 4.28 20.02 -12.01
C TRP A 91 4.40 19.17 -10.73
N VAL A 92 4.50 17.84 -10.85
CA VAL A 92 4.71 16.96 -9.68
C VAL A 92 6.03 17.27 -8.98
N LYS A 93 7.11 17.51 -9.73
CA LYS A 93 8.42 17.88 -9.18
C LYS A 93 8.36 19.21 -8.43
N GLU A 94 7.74 20.23 -9.01
CA GLU A 94 7.57 21.55 -8.38
C GLU A 94 6.78 21.43 -7.07
N LYS A 95 5.69 20.65 -7.06
CA LYS A 95 4.93 20.40 -5.83
C LYS A 95 5.76 19.64 -4.81
N LYS A 96 6.47 18.59 -5.21
CA LYS A 96 7.38 17.85 -4.33
C LYS A 96 8.43 18.79 -3.73
N GLU A 97 9.05 19.64 -4.54
CA GLU A 97 10.06 20.60 -4.09
C GLU A 97 9.44 21.64 -3.14
N SER A 98 8.28 22.20 -3.46
CA SER A 98 7.58 23.14 -2.57
C SER A 98 7.20 22.52 -1.23
N PHE A 99 6.71 21.27 -1.21
CA PHE A 99 6.34 20.57 0.02
C PHE A 99 7.55 20.17 0.88
N TRP A 100 8.68 19.84 0.25
CA TRP A 100 9.88 19.38 0.94
C TRP A 100 10.97 20.47 1.06
N SER A 101 10.74 21.67 0.55
CA SER A 101 11.63 22.82 0.73
C SER A 101 11.39 23.48 2.08
N VAL A 102 12.48 23.92 2.72
CA VAL A 102 12.41 24.84 3.86
C VAL A 102 11.86 26.17 3.33
N PRO A 103 10.89 26.83 3.98
CA PRO A 103 10.45 28.15 3.55
C PRO A 103 11.67 29.07 3.49
N ALA A 104 11.94 29.63 2.31
CA ALA A 104 13.06 30.55 2.15
C ALA A 104 12.91 31.67 3.18
N ARG A 105 13.93 31.84 4.04
CA ARG A 105 14.01 32.97 4.95
C ARG A 105 13.86 34.24 4.09
N PRO A 106 12.89 35.12 4.37
CA PRO A 106 12.66 36.28 3.52
C PRO A 106 13.95 37.09 3.42
N SER A 107 14.18 37.69 2.25
CA SER A 107 15.32 38.51 1.83
C SER A 107 15.75 39.63 2.79
N THR A 108 15.07 39.82 3.92
CA THR A 108 15.41 40.79 4.96
C THR A 108 16.83 40.61 5.51
N ALA A 109 17.39 39.39 5.54
CA ALA A 109 18.78 39.18 5.98
C ALA A 109 19.81 39.66 4.93
N ALA A 110 19.51 39.49 3.64
CA ALA A 110 20.35 39.98 2.54
C ALA A 110 20.22 41.51 2.36
N GLU A 111 19.00 42.03 2.52
CA GLU A 111 18.71 43.47 2.56
C GLU A 111 19.31 44.14 3.80
N LEU A 112 19.28 43.51 5.00
CA LEU A 112 19.97 44.02 6.20
C LEU A 112 21.50 44.00 6.05
N GLY A 113 22.05 43.00 5.36
CA GLY A 113 23.47 42.95 5.04
C GLY A 113 23.86 44.11 4.15
N LYS A 114 23.13 44.30 3.04
CA LYS A 114 23.33 45.43 2.10
C LYS A 114 23.15 46.80 2.78
N ALA A 115 22.21 46.93 3.72
CA ALA A 115 22.01 48.15 4.51
C ALA A 115 23.10 48.37 5.56
N ARG A 116 23.65 47.31 6.19
CA ARG A 116 24.83 47.40 7.08
C ARG A 116 26.09 47.78 6.30
N ASP A 117 26.29 47.21 5.11
CA ASP A 117 27.44 47.50 4.26
C ASP A 117 27.37 48.91 3.67
N ALA A 118 26.18 49.40 3.31
CA ALA A 118 25.95 50.79 2.91
C ALA A 118 26.11 51.79 4.08
N ALA A 119 25.78 51.38 5.32
CA ALA A 119 25.99 52.20 6.51
C ALA A 119 27.43 52.14 7.05
N ALA A 120 28.21 51.11 6.70
CA ALA A 120 29.63 50.97 7.03
C ALA A 120 30.57 51.80 6.15
N ILE A 121 30.02 52.54 5.16
CA ILE A 121 30.74 53.56 4.41
C ILE A 121 30.37 54.97 4.93
N PRO A 122 30.84 55.42 6.11
CA PRO A 122 30.86 56.84 6.43
C PRO A 122 32.27 57.43 6.24
N ALA A 123 32.34 58.45 5.39
CA ALA A 123 33.28 59.57 5.51
C ALA A 123 34.79 59.30 5.34
N SER A 124 35.23 59.00 4.12
CA SER A 124 36.61 59.32 3.69
C SER A 124 36.65 59.80 2.24
N ASP A 125 35.94 60.90 1.96
CA ASP A 125 36.25 61.70 0.78
C ASP A 125 36.11 63.18 1.13
N GLY A 126 37.13 63.97 0.81
CA GLY A 126 37.15 65.41 1.09
C GLY A 126 38.10 65.89 2.19
N ARG A 127 39.39 65.54 2.12
CA ARG A 127 40.49 66.43 2.58
C ARG A 127 41.88 65.96 2.14
N LYS A 128 42.39 66.42 0.99
CA LYS A 128 43.82 66.72 0.71
C LYS A 128 43.84 67.77 -0.42
N GLN A 129 44.14 69.02 -0.06
CA GLN A 129 45.33 69.82 -0.46
C GLN A 129 45.32 70.22 -1.94
#